data_AF-A0A087CMI4-F1
#
_entry.id   AF-A0A087CMI4-F1
#
_cell.length_a   1.000
_cell.length_b   1.000
_cell.length_c   1.000
_cell.angle_alpha   90.00
_cell.angle_beta   90.00
_cell.angle_gamma   90.00
#
_symmetry.space_group_name_H-M   'P 1'
#
loop_
_entity.id
_entity.type
_entity.pdbx_description
1 polymer ?
#
loop_
_entity_poly.entity_id
_entity_poly.type
_entity_poly.pdbx_seq_one_letter_code
_entity_poly.pdbx_strand_id
1 'polypeptide(L)'
;MTGNIASNGAASIQLKGAGQLARGLKKAGVDMKDLRQINKQAAQVVVPEAKNLAPKGRTGKLAASVRAGATQKAGVVRTGSKRVPYAGVINYGWPKHNIKPTRFANQAAKNTEPQWTQLYADAVQKIINRIATGDLSK
;
A
#
# COMPACT_ATOMS: atom_id res chain seq x y z
N MET A 1 13.40 -2.45 17.42
CA MET A 1 12.94 -3.65 16.70
C MET A 1 13.08 -3.41 15.21
N THR A 2 14.11 -3.97 14.59
CA THR A 2 14.51 -3.70 13.19
C THR A 2 13.82 -4.69 12.25
N GLY A 3 12.82 -4.23 11.50
CA GLY A 3 12.19 -5.04 10.45
C GLY A 3 13.10 -5.13 9.22
N ASN A 4 13.69 -6.29 8.95
CA ASN A 4 14.46 -6.53 7.72
C ASN A 4 13.54 -6.55 6.49
N ILE A 5 13.80 -5.69 5.51
CA ILE A 5 13.03 -5.50 4.27
C ILE A 5 13.74 -6.26 3.14
N ALA A 6 13.04 -7.19 2.48
CA ALA A 6 13.56 -7.89 1.29
C ALA A 6 12.86 -7.36 0.03
N SER A 7 13.62 -6.69 -0.84
CA SER A 7 13.13 -6.21 -2.14
C SER A 7 13.51 -7.19 -3.26
N ASN A 8 12.55 -7.97 -3.77
CA ASN A 8 12.78 -8.80 -4.95
C ASN A 8 11.87 -8.38 -6.11
N GLY A 9 12.50 -7.91 -7.20
CA GLY A 9 12.08 -8.06 -8.61
C GLY A 9 10.85 -7.31 -9.14
N ALA A 10 9.77 -7.19 -8.37
CA ALA A 10 8.60 -6.39 -8.69
C ALA A 10 8.27 -5.63 -7.41
N ALA A 11 8.73 -4.38 -7.33
CA ALA A 11 8.84 -3.63 -6.08
C ALA A 11 7.48 -3.47 -5.36
N SER A 12 7.17 -4.47 -4.54
CA SER A 12 6.18 -4.42 -3.47
C SER A 12 6.97 -4.15 -2.20
N ILE A 13 6.71 -3.03 -1.54
CA ILE A 13 7.24 -2.79 -0.21
C ILE A 13 6.40 -3.67 0.71
N GLN A 14 6.98 -4.78 1.17
CA GLN A 14 6.31 -5.70 2.08
C GLN A 14 6.82 -5.48 3.50
N LEU A 15 5.90 -5.21 4.41
CA LEU A 15 6.17 -5.31 5.84
C LEU A 15 6.43 -6.78 6.19
N LYS A 16 7.66 -7.09 6.58
CA LYS A 16 8.02 -8.42 7.08
C LYS A 16 7.17 -8.73 8.31
N GLY A 17 6.36 -9.79 8.23
CA GLY A 17 5.47 -10.20 9.32
C GLY A 17 4.00 -9.83 9.16
N ALA A 18 3.62 -8.97 8.20
CA ALA A 18 2.23 -8.56 8.01
C ALA A 18 1.28 -9.74 7.73
N GLY A 19 1.75 -10.74 6.98
CA GLY A 19 0.96 -11.95 6.70
C GLY A 19 0.82 -12.88 7.91
N GLN A 20 1.80 -12.93 8.80
CA GLN A 20 1.75 -13.68 10.06
C GLN A 20 0.80 -12.99 11.04
N LEU A 21 0.89 -11.66 11.14
CA LEU A 21 -0.01 -10.84 11.93
C LEU A 21 -1.47 -11.00 11.49
N ALA A 22 -1.76 -10.84 10.20
CA ALA A 22 -3.13 -11.02 9.68
C ALA A 22 -3.68 -12.43 9.96
N ARG A 23 -2.82 -13.46 9.93
CA ARG A 23 -3.20 -14.83 10.31
C ARG A 23 -3.47 -14.96 11.82
N GLY A 24 -2.65 -14.35 12.67
CA GLY A 24 -2.82 -14.35 14.12
C GLY A 24 -4.11 -13.63 14.53
N LEU A 25 -4.35 -12.44 13.99
CA LEU A 25 -5.56 -11.66 14.26
C LEU A 25 -6.83 -12.38 13.80
N LYS A 26 -6.79 -13.06 12.64
CA LYS A 26 -7.89 -13.92 12.20
C LYS A 26 -8.19 -15.05 13.19
N LYS A 27 -7.16 -15.69 13.73
CA LYS A 27 -7.33 -16.76 14.74
C LYS A 27 -7.90 -16.23 16.06
N ALA A 28 -7.60 -14.98 16.40
CA ALA A 28 -8.13 -14.28 17.58
C ALA A 28 -9.56 -13.73 17.39
N GLY A 29 -10.23 -14.03 16.27
CA GLY A 29 -11.61 -13.60 16.02
C GLY A 29 -11.78 -12.14 15.62
N VAL A 30 -10.69 -11.43 15.29
CA VAL A 30 -10.75 -10.02 14.89
C VAL A 30 -11.50 -9.87 13.56
N ASP A 31 -12.40 -8.87 13.47
CA ASP A 31 -13.11 -8.58 12.22
C ASP A 31 -12.11 -8.21 11.11
N MET A 32 -12.12 -9.02 10.05
CA MET A 32 -11.26 -8.83 8.90
C MET A 32 -11.60 -7.55 8.10
N LYS A 33 -12.77 -6.94 8.34
CA LYS A 33 -13.13 -5.62 7.82
C LYS A 33 -12.23 -4.53 8.42
N ASP A 34 -11.85 -4.64 9.69
CA ASP A 34 -10.94 -3.69 10.35
C ASP A 34 -9.56 -3.73 9.67
N LEU A 35 -9.03 -4.92 9.39
CA LEU A 35 -7.76 -5.08 8.68
C LEU A 35 -7.81 -4.49 7.27
N ARG A 36 -8.91 -4.73 6.55
CA ARG A 36 -9.08 -4.14 5.21
C ARG A 36 -9.14 -2.61 5.27
N GLN A 37 -9.78 -2.05 6.30
CA GLN A 37 -9.88 -0.60 6.48
C GLN A 37 -8.52 0.02 6.83
N ILE A 38 -7.77 -0.57 7.75
CA ILE A 38 -6.40 -0.12 8.12
C ILE A 38 -5.48 -0.17 6.91
N ASN A 39 -5.49 -1.28 6.16
CA ASN A 39 -4.73 -1.44 4.92
C ASN A 39 -5.10 -0.34 3.90
N LYS A 40 -6.38 0.04 3.82
CA LYS A 40 -6.85 1.09 2.92
C LYS A 40 -6.37 2.46 3.37
N GLN A 41 -6.38 2.75 4.66
CA GLN A 41 -5.86 4.00 5.23
C GLN A 41 -4.37 4.16 4.97
N ALA A 42 -3.58 3.11 5.19
CA ALA A 42 -2.17 3.09 4.83
C ALA A 42 -1.96 3.40 3.34
N ALA A 43 -2.74 2.78 2.44
CA ALA A 43 -2.66 3.08 1.01
C ALA A 43 -3.11 4.51 0.66
N GLN A 44 -4.05 5.11 1.41
CA GLN A 44 -4.50 6.48 1.21
C GLN A 44 -3.41 7.51 1.51
N VAL A 45 -2.53 7.24 2.47
CA VAL A 45 -1.35 8.09 2.76
C VAL A 45 -0.42 8.18 1.54
N VAL A 46 -0.26 7.08 0.81
CA VAL A 46 0.62 7.03 -0.37
C VAL A 46 0.04 7.76 -1.59
N VAL A 47 -1.30 7.84 -1.70
CA VAL A 47 -1.98 8.32 -2.92
C VAL A 47 -1.60 9.76 -3.31
N PRO A 48 -1.61 10.76 -2.41
CA PRO A 48 -1.22 12.14 -2.75
C PRO A 48 0.20 12.21 -3.34
N GLU A 49 1.15 11.54 -2.70
CA GLU A 49 2.53 11.51 -3.16
C GLU A 49 2.66 10.80 -4.52
N ALA A 50 1.96 9.68 -4.70
CA ALA A 50 1.94 8.97 -5.97
C ALA A 50 1.31 9.80 -7.09
N LYS A 51 0.32 10.65 -6.80
CA LYS A 51 -0.25 11.61 -7.76
C LYS A 51 0.73 12.73 -8.11
N ASN A 52 1.51 13.20 -7.14
CA ASN A 52 2.50 14.26 -7.33
C ASN A 52 3.67 13.79 -8.20
N LEU A 53 4.18 12.59 -7.93
CA LEU A 53 5.30 11.99 -8.67
C LEU A 53 4.88 11.41 -10.03
N ALA A 54 3.59 11.11 -10.24
CA ALA A 54 3.12 10.58 -11.50
C ALA A 54 3.34 11.58 -12.65
N PRO A 55 3.93 11.15 -13.78
CA PRO A 55 4.02 11.98 -14.97
C PRO A 55 2.63 12.44 -15.42
N LYS A 56 2.43 13.77 -15.48
CA LYS A 56 1.13 14.35 -15.82
C LYS A 56 0.88 14.36 -17.34
N GLY A 57 1.94 14.45 -18.14
CA GLY A 57 1.80 14.63 -19.59
C GLY A 57 0.89 15.80 -19.93
N ARG A 58 0.19 15.75 -21.07
CA ARG A 58 -0.75 16.82 -21.48
C ARG A 58 -2.11 16.77 -20.77
N THR A 59 -2.56 15.58 -20.34
CA THR A 59 -3.95 15.36 -19.89
C THR A 59 -4.09 15.08 -18.40
N GLY A 60 -3.00 14.81 -17.68
CA GLY A 60 -3.05 14.44 -16.26
C GLY A 60 -3.71 13.08 -15.96
N LYS A 61 -4.16 12.33 -16.98
CA LYS A 61 -4.95 11.10 -16.80
C LYS A 61 -4.25 10.04 -15.95
N LEU A 62 -2.92 9.94 -16.04
CA LEU A 62 -2.15 8.98 -15.23
C LEU A 62 -2.24 9.33 -13.74
N ALA A 63 -1.90 10.57 -13.37
CA ALA A 63 -2.02 11.05 -11.99
C ALA A 63 -3.46 10.93 -11.48
N ALA A 64 -4.46 11.30 -12.30
CA ALA A 64 -5.87 11.18 -11.95
C ALA A 64 -6.31 9.71 -11.71
N SER A 65 -5.64 8.74 -12.34
CA SER A 65 -5.98 7.31 -12.19
C SER A 65 -5.48 6.66 -10.90
N VAL A 66 -4.58 7.32 -10.17
CA VAL A 66 -3.98 6.82 -8.93
C VAL A 66 -5.06 6.77 -7.84
N ARG A 67 -5.27 5.58 -7.28
CA ARG A 67 -6.28 5.34 -6.24
C ARG A 67 -5.85 4.30 -5.22
N ALA A 68 -6.31 4.48 -3.99
CA ALA A 68 -6.13 3.50 -2.92
C ALA A 68 -7.12 2.34 -3.08
N GLY A 69 -6.62 1.13 -2.84
CA GLY A 69 -7.39 -0.09 -2.66
C GLY A 69 -6.83 -0.87 -1.47
N ALA A 70 -7.55 -1.91 -1.06
CA ALA A 70 -7.09 -2.76 0.03
C ALA A 70 -7.67 -4.17 -0.08
N THR A 71 -6.90 -5.11 0.43
CA THR A 71 -7.32 -6.46 0.76
C THR A 71 -7.21 -6.66 2.27
N GLN A 72 -7.62 -7.81 2.77
CA GLN A 72 -7.37 -8.19 4.16
C GLN A 72 -5.87 -8.32 4.49
N LYS A 73 -5.03 -8.53 3.47
CA LYS A 73 -3.60 -8.85 3.63
C LYS A 73 -2.66 -7.67 3.34
N ALA A 74 -3.12 -6.67 2.60
CA ALA A 74 -2.28 -5.56 2.14
C ALA A 74 -3.10 -4.35 1.69
N GLY A 75 -2.52 -3.16 1.93
CA GLY A 75 -2.87 -1.93 1.23
C GLY A 75 -2.32 -1.95 -0.19
N VAL A 76 -3.08 -1.45 -1.16
CA VAL A 76 -2.70 -1.48 -2.58
C VAL A 76 -2.89 -0.10 -3.19
N VAL A 77 -1.83 0.47 -3.75
CA VAL A 77 -1.94 1.66 -4.60
C VAL A 77 -2.11 1.20 -6.04
N ARG A 78 -3.25 1.53 -6.64
CA ARG A 78 -3.55 1.19 -8.02
C ARG A 78 -3.25 2.38 -8.91
N THR A 79 -2.40 2.17 -9.91
CA THR A 79 -2.07 3.16 -10.93
C THR A 79 -2.57 2.67 -12.29
N GLY A 80 -3.42 3.45 -12.95
CA GLY A 80 -4.02 3.09 -14.22
C GLY A 80 -5.44 2.53 -14.15
N SER A 81 -5.99 2.27 -15.32
CA SER A 81 -7.32 1.69 -15.55
C SER A 81 -7.41 1.16 -16.98
N LYS A 82 -8.55 0.58 -17.38
CA LYS A 82 -8.82 0.24 -18.79
C LYS A 82 -8.63 1.45 -19.73
N ARG A 83 -8.86 2.67 -19.23
CA ARG A 83 -8.66 3.94 -19.98
C ARG A 83 -7.24 4.50 -19.90
N VAL A 84 -6.39 3.91 -19.05
CA VAL A 84 -4.98 4.31 -18.85
C VAL A 84 -4.11 3.03 -18.85
N PRO A 85 -4.06 2.29 -19.97
CA PRO A 85 -3.36 1.00 -20.04
C PRO A 85 -1.83 1.16 -19.96
N TYR A 86 -1.32 2.34 -20.31
CA TYR A 86 0.11 2.66 -20.31
C TYR A 86 0.70 2.91 -18.92
N ALA A 87 -0.10 2.91 -17.84
CA ALA A 87 0.38 3.23 -16.49
C ALA A 87 1.50 2.28 -16.01
N GLY A 88 1.35 0.97 -16.26
CA GLY A 88 2.35 -0.03 -15.88
C GLY A 88 3.67 0.17 -16.64
N VAL A 89 3.59 0.44 -17.94
CA VAL A 89 4.74 0.76 -18.80
C VAL A 89 5.47 2.02 -18.32
N ILE A 90 4.75 3.07 -17.92
CA ILE A 90 5.37 4.29 -17.39
C ILE A 90 6.06 4.02 -16.04
N ASN A 91 5.45 3.24 -15.15
CA ASN A 91 6.04 2.97 -13.85
C ASN A 91 7.27 2.05 -13.94
N TYR A 92 7.15 0.92 -14.64
CA TYR A 92 8.17 -0.15 -14.68
C TYR A 92 9.06 -0.13 -15.91
N GLY A 93 8.78 0.73 -16.89
CA GLY A 93 9.51 0.80 -18.14
C GLY A 93 9.10 -0.30 -19.11
N TRP A 94 9.64 -0.21 -20.32
CA TRP A 94 9.51 -1.23 -21.36
C TRP A 94 10.80 -1.27 -22.19
N PRO A 95 11.77 -2.12 -21.81
CA PRO A 95 13.10 -2.13 -22.42
C PRO A 95 13.09 -2.39 -23.93
N LYS A 96 12.23 -3.31 -24.40
CA LYS A 96 12.07 -3.61 -25.84
C LYS A 96 11.63 -2.40 -26.68
N HIS A 97 11.04 -1.39 -26.04
CA HIS A 97 10.60 -0.15 -26.69
C HIS A 97 11.39 1.07 -26.22
N ASN A 98 12.54 0.88 -25.57
CA ASN A 98 13.40 1.94 -25.05
C ASN A 98 12.69 2.91 -24.06
N ILE A 99 11.65 2.44 -23.37
CA ILE A 99 10.92 3.25 -22.39
C ILE A 99 11.56 3.04 -21.01
N LYS A 100 12.11 4.11 -20.43
CA LYS A 100 12.71 4.07 -19.09
C LYS A 100 11.64 4.08 -18.00
N PRO A 101 11.84 3.31 -16.91
CA PRO A 101 10.94 3.32 -15.76
C PRO A 101 11.00 4.65 -15.01
N THR A 102 9.84 5.18 -14.61
CA THR A 102 9.77 6.34 -13.71
C THR A 102 9.71 5.94 -12.23
N ARG A 103 9.23 4.73 -11.92
CA ARG A 103 9.07 4.19 -10.56
C ARG A 103 8.30 5.11 -9.60
N PHE A 104 7.45 6.00 -10.11
CA PHE A 104 6.77 7.02 -9.30
C PHE A 104 5.93 6.41 -8.16
N ALA A 105 5.25 5.30 -8.40
CA ALA A 105 4.42 4.65 -7.38
C ALA A 105 5.27 4.01 -6.28
N ASN A 106 6.43 3.45 -6.66
CA ASN A 106 7.38 2.85 -5.74
C ASN A 106 8.07 3.91 -4.89
N GLN A 107 8.48 5.02 -5.53
CA GLN A 107 9.07 6.14 -4.84
C GLN A 107 8.08 6.79 -3.88
N ALA A 108 6.81 6.93 -4.27
CA ALA A 108 5.78 7.45 -3.38
C ALA A 108 5.58 6.58 -2.14
N ALA A 109 5.51 5.25 -2.33
CA ALA A 109 5.39 4.32 -1.20
C ALA A 109 6.59 4.39 -0.26
N LYS A 110 7.79 4.56 -0.80
CA LYS A 110 9.03 4.74 -0.02
C LYS A 110 9.06 6.09 0.71
N ASN A 111 8.72 7.19 0.03
CA ASN A 111 8.74 8.54 0.62
C ASN A 111 7.75 8.66 1.79
N THR A 112 6.60 7.98 1.68
CA THR A 112 5.55 8.00 2.70
C THR A 112 5.69 6.87 3.73
N GLU A 113 6.77 6.06 3.65
CA GLU A 113 7.01 4.91 4.52
C GLU A 113 6.86 5.21 6.01
N PRO A 114 7.47 6.27 6.56
CA PRO A 114 7.33 6.57 7.98
C PRO A 114 5.87 6.83 8.41
N GLN A 115 5.05 7.40 7.52
CA GLN A 115 3.69 7.81 7.83
C GLN A 115 2.73 6.61 7.86
N TRP A 116 2.77 5.76 6.82
CA TRP A 116 1.86 4.62 6.77
C TRP A 116 2.31 3.47 7.67
N THR A 117 3.60 3.34 7.98
CA THR A 117 4.10 2.36 8.96
C THR A 117 3.66 2.72 10.38
N GLN A 118 3.72 4.00 10.76
CA GLN A 118 3.24 4.47 12.05
C GLN A 118 1.73 4.23 12.20
N LEU A 119 0.94 4.59 11.19
CA LEU A 119 -0.50 4.32 11.18
C LEU A 119 -0.80 2.83 11.37
N TYR A 120 -0.01 1.97 10.71
CA TYR A 120 -0.13 0.53 10.87
C TYR A 120 0.19 0.06 12.28
N ALA A 121 1.28 0.54 12.87
CA ALA A 121 1.68 0.22 14.24
C ALA A 121 0.59 0.60 15.25
N ASP A 122 0.06 1.82 15.15
CA ASP A 122 -0.99 2.31 16.03
C ASP A 122 -2.27 1.48 15.91
N ALA A 123 -2.65 1.13 14.68
CA ALA A 123 -3.85 0.34 14.42
C ALA A 123 -3.72 -1.10 14.96
N VAL A 124 -2.54 -1.71 14.81
CA VAL A 124 -2.25 -3.03 15.37
C VAL A 124 -2.24 -2.99 16.89
N GLN A 125 -1.64 -1.96 17.48
CA GLN A 125 -1.65 -1.78 18.93
C GLN A 125 -3.07 -1.64 19.48
N LYS A 126 -3.95 -0.91 18.78
CA LYS A 126 -5.38 -0.81 19.15
C LYS A 126 -6.07 -2.17 19.12
N ILE A 127 -5.80 -2.99 18.11
CA ILE A 127 -6.36 -4.34 18.03
C ILE A 127 -5.85 -5.22 19.18
N ILE A 128 -4.55 -5.17 19.47
CA ILE A 128 -3.95 -5.91 20.59
C ILE A 128 -4.59 -5.50 21.91
N ASN A 129 -4.74 -4.19 22.15
CA ASN A 129 -5.38 -3.68 23.37
C ASN A 129 -6.83 -4.15 23.47
N ARG A 130 -7.60 -4.11 22.36
CA ARG A 130 -8.99 -4.60 22.34
C ARG A 130 -9.08 -6.07 22.75
N ILE A 131 -8.17 -6.92 22.25
CA ILE A 131 -8.11 -8.34 22.62
C ILE A 131 -7.71 -8.49 24.09
N ALA A 132 -6.70 -7.75 24.56
CA ALA A 132 -6.19 -7.84 25.93
C ALA A 132 -7.17 -7.35 26.99
N THR A 133 -7.99 -6.34 26.67
CA THR A 133 -8.99 -5.76 27.59
C THR A 133 -10.33 -6.52 27.53
N GLY A 134 -10.48 -7.53 26.67
CA GLY A 134 -11.69 -8.35 26.57
C GLY A 134 -12.88 -7.65 25.91
N ASP A 135 -12.69 -6.43 25.41
CA ASP A 135 -13.74 -5.63 24.79
C ASP A 135 -13.86 -5.96 23.29
N LEU A 136 -14.33 -7.17 22.98
CA LEU A 136 -14.61 -7.60 21.61
C LEU A 136 -15.88 -6.94 21.02
N SER A 137 -16.39 -5.86 21.64
CA SER A 137 -17.68 -5.29 21.28
C SER A 137 -17.57 -4.15 20.26
N LYS A 138 -17.78 -4.52 18.98
CA LYS A 138 -18.70 -3.93 17.98
C LYS A 138 -18.20 -4.11 16.55
#